data_AF-A0A971ATU6-F1
#
_entry.id   AF-A0A971ATU6-F1
#
_cell.length_a   1.000
_cell.length_b   1.000
_cell.length_c   1.000
_cell.angle_alpha   90.00
_cell.angle_beta   90.00
_cell.angle_gamma   90.00
#
_symmetry.space_group_name_H-M   'P 1'
#
loop_
_entity.id
_entity.type
_entity.pdbx_description
1 polymer ?
#
loop_
_entity_poly.entity_id
_entity_poly.type
_entity_poly.pdbx_seq_one_letter_code
_entity_poly.pdbx_strand_id
1 'polypeptide(L)' 'MTTVADIVDKLALQVRTGTGTLRDRPVTGGYASDLLSCVMAGARKGDVWVTLQAHPNVIAVAVLLELAAVIITEGAQ' A
#
# COMPACT_ATOMS: atom_id res chain seq x y z
N MET A 1 14.17 -9.63 -5.92
CA MET A 1 13.38 -9.07 -4.80
C MET A 1 12.62 -7.90 -5.36
N THR A 2 11.29 -7.89 -5.29
CA THR A 2 10.48 -6.76 -5.76
C THR A 2 10.42 -5.69 -4.68
N THR A 3 10.62 -4.44 -5.04
CA THR A 3 10.56 -3.27 -4.15
C THR A 3 9.34 -2.41 -4.46
N VAL A 4 9.02 -1.46 -3.58
CA VAL A 4 7.99 -0.45 -3.84
C VAL A 4 8.32 0.36 -5.10
N ALA A 5 9.60 0.70 -5.33
CA ALA A 5 10.04 1.37 -6.55
C ALA A 5 9.67 0.58 -7.82
N ASP A 6 9.92 -0.74 -7.82
CA ASP A 6 9.59 -1.60 -8.96
C ASP A 6 8.09 -1.59 -9.27
N ILE A 7 7.23 -1.55 -8.24
CA ILE A 7 5.77 -1.49 -8.41
C ILE A 7 5.34 -0.13 -8.97
N VAL A 8 5.90 0.96 -8.46
CA VAL A 8 5.63 2.32 -8.94
C VAL A 8 5.97 2.45 -10.42
N ASP A 9 7.15 1.96 -10.83
CA ASP A 9 7.64 2.11 -12.19
C ASP A 9 6.85 1.21 -13.17
N LYS A 10 6.54 -0.04 -12.79
CA LYS A 10 5.78 -0.98 -13.64
C LYS A 10 4.33 -0.56 -13.86
N LEU A 11 3.71 0.06 -12.87
CA LEU A 11 2.31 0.48 -12.91
C LEU A 11 2.13 1.97 -13.23
N ALA A 12 3.23 2.68 -13.51
CA ALA A 12 3.25 4.12 -13.78
C ALA A 12 2.49 4.94 -12.71
N LEU A 13 2.73 4.62 -11.42
CA LEU A 13 2.00 5.22 -10.31
C LEU A 13 2.54 6.61 -9.95
N GLN A 14 1.64 7.47 -9.48
CA GLN A 14 2.02 8.74 -8.87
C GLN A 14 2.27 8.58 -7.38
N VAL A 15 3.52 8.79 -6.95
CA VAL A 15 3.89 8.76 -5.52
C VAL A 15 3.37 10.02 -4.83
N ARG A 16 2.43 9.85 -3.89
CA ARG A 16 1.88 10.95 -3.06
C ARG A 16 2.72 11.22 -1.82
N THR A 17 3.21 10.17 -1.17
CA THR A 17 4.00 10.24 0.06
C THR A 17 5.05 9.13 0.05
N GLY A 18 6.01 9.20 0.98
CA GLY A 18 7.00 8.12 1.15
C GLY A 18 8.16 8.18 0.15
N THR A 19 8.98 9.22 0.25
CA THR A 19 10.20 9.39 -0.55
C THR A 19 11.44 8.82 0.16
N GLY A 20 12.53 8.63 -0.58
CA GLY A 20 13.80 8.14 -0.03
C GLY A 20 13.77 6.63 0.21
N THR A 21 14.20 6.20 1.40
CA THR A 21 14.42 4.78 1.77
C THR A 21 13.15 3.92 1.71
N LEU A 22 11.96 4.54 1.72
CA LEU A 22 10.69 3.83 1.59
C LEU A 22 10.51 3.21 0.19
N ARG A 23 11.19 3.73 -0.83
CA ARG A 23 11.18 3.16 -2.19
C ARG A 23 11.85 1.79 -2.26
N ASP A 24 12.85 1.54 -1.41
CA ASP A 24 13.62 0.30 -1.38
C ASP A 24 12.94 -0.78 -0.52
N ARG A 25 11.79 -0.48 0.08
CA ARG A 25 11.06 -1.43 0.93
C ARG A 25 10.66 -2.66 0.11
N PRO A 26 10.97 -3.88 0.59
CA PRO A 26 10.60 -5.10 -0.11
C PRO A 26 9.09 -5.32 -0.08
N VAL A 27 8.55 -5.77 -1.21
CA VAL A 27 7.16 -6.19 -1.37
C VAL A 27 7.11 -7.72 -1.38
N THR A 28 6.36 -8.30 -0.44
CA THR A 28 6.24 -9.75 -0.26
C THR A 28 4.93 -10.32 -0.78
N GLY A 29 3.94 -9.46 -1.04
CA GLY A 29 2.63 -9.85 -1.51
C GLY A 29 1.73 -8.65 -1.80
N GLY A 30 0.44 -8.91 -1.96
CA GLY A 30 -0.56 -7.88 -2.21
C GLY A 30 -1.93 -8.30 -1.69
N TYR A 31 -2.70 -7.32 -1.26
CA TYR A 31 -4.05 -7.49 -0.75
C TYR A 31 -4.98 -6.41 -1.31
N ALA A 32 -6.18 -6.78 -1.77
CA ALA A 32 -7.14 -5.84 -2.33
C ALA A 32 -8.48 -5.97 -1.62
N SER A 33 -8.91 -4.89 -0.98
CA SER A 33 -10.22 -4.77 -0.32
C SER A 33 -10.44 -3.34 0.13
N ASP A 34 -11.69 -2.91 0.13
CA ASP A 34 -12.10 -1.59 0.65
C ASP A 34 -12.65 -1.65 2.07
N LEU A 35 -12.96 -2.84 2.58
CA LEU A 35 -13.42 -3.00 3.95
C LEU A 35 -12.20 -3.10 4.87
N LEU A 36 -12.01 -2.10 5.72
CA LEU A 36 -10.92 -2.09 6.72
C LEU A 36 -10.87 -3.37 7.55
N SER A 37 -12.02 -3.95 7.91
CA SER A 37 -12.09 -5.22 8.64
C SER A 37 -11.50 -6.39 7.88
N CYS A 38 -11.71 -6.45 6.55
CA CYS A 38 -11.09 -7.47 5.70
C CYS A 38 -9.57 -7.29 5.65
N VAL A 39 -9.10 -6.05 5.51
CA VAL A 39 -7.66 -5.74 5.45
C VAL A 39 -6.99 -6.08 6.77
N MET A 40 -7.58 -5.69 7.90
CA MET A 40 -7.08 -6.02 9.24
C MET A 40 -7.01 -7.53 9.50
N ALA A 41 -7.93 -8.31 8.96
CA ALA A 41 -7.96 -9.76 9.14
C ALA A 41 -7.09 -10.53 8.13
N GLY A 42 -6.89 -9.97 6.93
CA GLY A 42 -6.38 -10.71 5.78
C GLY A 42 -5.02 -10.26 5.25
N ALA A 43 -4.69 -8.96 5.33
CA ALA A 43 -3.43 -8.44 4.81
C ALA A 43 -2.27 -8.81 5.71
N ARG A 44 -1.10 -9.02 5.12
CA ARG A 44 0.11 -9.48 5.80
C ARG A 44 1.20 -8.42 5.73
N LYS A 45 2.11 -8.48 6.69
CA LYS A 45 3.33 -7.66 6.69
C LYS A 45 4.03 -7.74 5.34
N GLY A 46 4.38 -6.57 4.80
CA GLY A 46 5.04 -6.44 3.49
C GLY A 46 4.12 -6.55 2.27
N ASP A 47 2.81 -6.72 2.45
CA ASP A 47 1.86 -6.63 1.34
C ASP A 47 1.72 -5.19 0.83
N VAL A 48 1.43 -5.04 -0.46
CA VAL A 48 0.88 -3.80 -1.01
C VAL A 48 -0.65 -3.87 -0.94
N TRP A 49 -1.27 -2.88 -0.32
CA TRP A 49 -2.73 -2.81 -0.22
C TRP A 49 -3.33 -1.89 -1.28
N VAL A 50 -4.29 -2.40 -2.05
CA VAL A 50 -5.06 -1.64 -3.04
C VAL A 50 -6.47 -1.35 -2.51
N THR A 51 -6.89 -0.07 -2.53
CA THR A 51 -8.22 0.36 -2.07
C THR A 51 -8.67 1.67 -2.73
N LEU A 52 -9.99 1.91 -2.78
CA LEU A 52 -10.60 3.21 -3.11
C LEU A 52 -10.69 4.17 -1.90
N GLN A 53 -10.50 3.67 -0.68
CA GLN A 53 -10.64 4.50 0.53
C GLN A 53 -9.46 5.48 0.65
N ALA A 54 -9.75 6.78 0.69
CA ALA A 54 -8.75 7.83 0.90
C ALA A 54 -9.07 8.65 2.16
N HIS A 55 -8.80 8.06 3.33
CA HIS A 55 -8.98 8.74 4.62
C HIS A 55 -7.93 8.26 5.65
N PRO A 56 -7.72 8.98 6.76
CA PRO A 56 -6.59 8.72 7.67
C PRO A 56 -6.49 7.30 8.24
N ASN A 57 -7.63 6.60 8.41
CA ASN A 57 -7.62 5.23 8.95
C ASN A 57 -6.90 4.24 8.03
N VAL A 58 -6.84 4.52 6.72
CA VAL A 58 -6.09 3.69 5.76
C VAL A 58 -4.61 3.69 6.11
N ILE A 59 -4.05 4.86 6.41
CA ILE A 59 -2.67 5.00 6.83
C ILE A 59 -2.44 4.32 8.19
N ALA A 60 -3.37 4.50 9.14
CA ALA A 60 -3.28 3.86 10.45
C ALA A 60 -3.26 2.33 10.35
N VAL A 61 -4.13 1.73 9.52
CA VAL A 61 -4.16 0.28 9.30
C VAL A 61 -2.90 -0.20 8.57
N ALA A 62 -2.44 0.53 7.55
CA ALA A 62 -1.23 0.16 6.82
C ALA A 62 0.01 0.14 7.71
N VAL A 63 0.12 1.12 8.62
CA VAL A 63 1.19 1.16 9.62
C VAL A 63 1.04 0.03 10.64
N LEU A 64 -0.17 -0.19 11.15
CA LEU A 64 -0.46 -1.24 12.14
C LEU A 64 -0.07 -2.65 11.63
N LEU A 65 -0.35 -2.95 10.36
CA LEU A 65 -0.05 -4.24 9.74
C LEU A 65 1.35 -4.31 9.10
N GLU A 66 2.15 -3.25 9.22
CA GLU A 66 3.48 -3.14 8.61
C GLU A 66 3.49 -3.38 7.09
N LEU A 67 2.48 -2.89 6.38
CA LEU A 67 2.35 -3.04 4.93
C LEU A 67 3.53 -2.35 4.20
N ALA A 68 3.80 -2.80 2.97
CA ALA A 68 4.86 -2.22 2.15
C ALA A 68 4.46 -0.86 1.56
N ALA A 69 3.26 -0.77 1.03
CA ALA A 69 2.69 0.45 0.47
C ALA A 69 1.16 0.35 0.40
N VAL A 70 0.50 1.49 0.18
CA VAL A 70 -0.92 1.55 -0.17
C VAL A 70 -1.06 2.21 -1.54
N ILE A 71 -1.85 1.60 -2.42
CA ILE A 71 -2.25 2.16 -3.72
C ILE A 71 -3.70 2.60 -3.59
N ILE A 72 -3.92 3.91 -3.75
CA ILE A 72 -5.25 4.50 -3.80
C ILE A 72 -5.71 4.56 -5.25
N THR A 73 -6.87 3.97 -5.53
CA THR A 73 -7.45 3.91 -6.87
C THR A 73 -8.34 5.13 -7.18
N GLU A 74 -8.71 5.27 -8.45
CA GLU A 74 -9.68 6.28 -8.94
C GLU A 74 -9.31 7.75 -8.67
N GLY A 75 -8.05 8.02 -8.31
CA GLY A 75 -7.61 9.38 -8.00
C GLY A 75 -8.22 9.95 -6.73
N ALA A 76 -8.80 9.11 -5.85
CA ALA A 76 -9.18 9.51 -4.51
C ALA A 76 -7.95 10.02 -3.74
N GLN A 77 -8.13 11.07 -2.91
CA GLN A 77 -7.04 11.76 -2.20
C GLN A 77 -7.39 12.00 -0.74
#